data_AF-A0A8J5XXF8-F1
#
_entry.id   AF-A0A8J5XXF8-F1
#
_cell.length_a   1.000
_cell.length_b   1.000
_cell.length_c   1.000
_cell.angle_alpha   90.00
_cell.angle_beta   90.00
_cell.angle_gamma   90.00
#
_symmetry.space_group_name_H-M   'P 1'
#
loop_
_entity.id
_entity.type
_entity.pdbx_description
1 polymer ?
#
loop_
_entity_poly.entity_id
_entity_poly.type
_entity_poly.pdbx_seq_one_letter_code
_entity_poly.pdbx_strand_id
1 'polypeptide(L)'
;MAAMFPSLMLLLGSSATGWDLRAVPSCDTAEFQRLVAPMAVAARLTYTSTAGSSYENPSDANATVPGFVRSGIKHDPAAGGMRALVFADESSGRLLLAFRGTDLDNTTVSGAADACANLVLFEEARRRELPSSCDRFDPSTLDYFARSVAFARQVEGAFAPTGLQLLITGHSLGAALAVLVAAGLNADPGRATAVPVLAFAEPPVAQALRRRTQARNLPLGSAYVLADAHDPVQRAAIRAGVVGTPCTWAAGDAPPSCAACDFATGRRSSGCVECILATHTLKHYLSLIRGPRPTCESAIDGGSTNTGGAPSC
;
A
#
# COMPACT_ATOMS: atom_id res chain seq x y z
N MET A 1 1.37 22.09 12.54
CA MET A 1 0.36 22.70 11.66
C MET A 1 -0.68 21.63 11.31
N ALA A 2 -1.78 21.56 12.07
CA ALA A 2 -2.91 20.71 11.72
C ALA A 2 -3.73 21.41 10.63
N ALA A 3 -3.49 21.05 9.37
CA ALA A 3 -4.34 21.51 8.29
C ALA A 3 -5.74 20.89 8.51
N MET A 4 -6.72 21.73 8.80
CA MET A 4 -8.13 21.33 8.80
C MET A 4 -8.47 20.80 7.41
N PHE A 5 -8.62 19.49 7.30
CA PHE A 5 -9.16 18.85 6.11
C PHE A 5 -10.65 19.19 6.05
N PRO A 6 -11.15 19.90 5.03
CA PRO A 6 -12.59 20.14 4.91
C PRO A 6 -13.28 18.77 4.83
N SER A 7 -14.27 18.57 5.70
CA SER A 7 -15.06 17.35 5.80
C SER A 7 -15.65 17.03 4.42
N LEU A 8 -15.10 16.00 3.77
CA LEU A 8 -15.63 15.44 2.55
C LEU A 8 -16.99 14.79 2.89
N MET A 9 -18.09 15.53 2.73
CA MET A 9 -19.43 14.96 2.82
C MET A 9 -19.66 14.06 1.60
N LEU A 10 -19.45 12.77 1.79
CA LEU A 10 -19.71 11.72 0.80
C LEU A 10 -21.21 11.44 0.72
N LEU A 11 -21.79 11.62 -0.47
CA LEU A 11 -23.12 11.11 -0.81
C LEU A 11 -23.08 9.58 -0.82
N LEU A 12 -23.73 8.95 0.16
CA LEU A 12 -23.84 7.50 0.28
C LEU A 12 -24.97 6.99 -0.62
N GLY A 13 -24.63 6.51 -1.81
CA GLY A 13 -25.54 5.80 -2.72
C GLY A 13 -24.92 4.50 -3.22
N SER A 14 -25.74 3.44 -3.24
CA SER A 14 -25.51 2.06 -3.68
C SER A 14 -24.80 1.09 -2.70
N SER A 15 -25.54 0.02 -2.39
CA SER A 15 -25.25 -1.12 -1.52
C SER A 15 -24.48 -2.23 -2.23
N ALA A 16 -23.36 -1.90 -2.87
CA ALA A 16 -22.49 -2.94 -3.43
C ALA A 16 -21.86 -3.75 -2.29
N THR A 17 -22.24 -5.02 -2.16
CA THR A 17 -21.65 -5.95 -1.18
C THR A 17 -20.21 -6.26 -1.56
N GLY A 18 -19.28 -6.10 -0.63
CA GLY A 18 -17.86 -6.43 -0.86
C GLY A 18 -17.09 -5.43 -1.70
N TRP A 19 -15.96 -5.88 -2.26
CA TRP A 19 -15.04 -5.05 -3.04
C TRP A 19 -15.10 -5.38 -4.53
N ASP A 20 -15.43 -4.41 -5.39
CA ASP A 20 -15.25 -4.55 -6.83
C ASP A 20 -14.19 -3.58 -7.36
N LEU A 21 -12.93 -4.02 -7.33
CA LEU A 21 -11.83 -3.22 -7.88
C LEU A 21 -11.78 -3.24 -9.42
N ARG A 22 -12.56 -4.10 -10.10
CA ARG A 22 -12.59 -4.14 -11.58
C ARG A 22 -13.20 -2.89 -12.16
N ALA A 23 -13.95 -2.15 -11.35
CA ALA A 23 -14.46 -0.82 -11.63
C ALA A 23 -13.36 0.25 -11.75
N VAL A 24 -12.18 0.08 -11.11
CA VAL A 24 -11.15 1.14 -11.03
C VAL A 24 -10.74 1.70 -12.41
N PRO A 25 -10.52 0.88 -13.46
CA PRO A 25 -10.15 1.41 -14.78
C PRO A 25 -11.28 2.14 -15.53
N SER A 26 -12.54 1.81 -15.25
CA SER A 26 -13.71 2.19 -16.06
C SER A 26 -14.67 3.17 -15.37
N CYS A 27 -14.63 3.28 -14.05
CA CYS A 27 -15.50 4.16 -13.26
C CYS A 27 -15.36 5.64 -13.63
N ASP A 28 -16.40 6.43 -13.33
CA ASP A 28 -16.28 7.88 -13.37
C ASP A 28 -15.41 8.43 -12.21
N THR A 29 -15.05 9.71 -12.26
CA THR A 29 -14.20 10.33 -11.22
C THR A 29 -14.84 10.28 -9.83
N ALA A 30 -16.15 10.43 -9.71
CA ALA A 30 -16.84 10.45 -8.42
C ALA A 30 -16.91 9.04 -7.81
N GLU A 31 -17.15 8.03 -8.62
CA GLU A 31 -17.10 6.60 -8.27
C GLU A 31 -15.69 6.18 -7.88
N PHE A 32 -14.68 6.55 -8.68
CA PHE A 32 -13.28 6.34 -8.35
C PHE A 32 -12.94 6.89 -6.96
N GLN A 33 -13.35 8.14 -6.70
CA GLN A 33 -13.14 8.78 -5.40
C GLN A 33 -13.82 8.03 -4.26
N ARG A 34 -15.08 7.62 -4.44
CA ARG A 34 -15.81 6.82 -3.43
C ARG A 34 -15.13 5.49 -3.15
N LEU A 35 -14.63 4.82 -4.19
CA LEU A 35 -13.99 3.51 -4.08
C LEU A 35 -12.59 3.61 -3.45
N VAL A 36 -11.77 4.58 -3.84
CA VAL A 36 -10.34 4.67 -3.48
C VAL A 36 -10.08 5.46 -2.20
N ALA A 37 -10.90 6.46 -1.88
CA ALA A 37 -10.68 7.32 -0.71
C ALA A 37 -10.58 6.54 0.61
N PRO A 38 -11.41 5.50 0.89
CA PRO A 38 -11.28 4.70 2.10
C PRO A 38 -9.87 4.10 2.29
N MET A 39 -9.29 3.56 1.22
CA MET A 39 -7.95 2.96 1.22
C MET A 39 -6.86 4.00 1.48
N ALA A 40 -6.97 5.18 0.86
CA ALA A 40 -6.01 6.25 1.06
C ALA A 40 -6.06 6.83 2.49
N VAL A 41 -7.26 6.95 3.06
CA VAL A 41 -7.43 7.35 4.47
C VAL A 41 -6.86 6.28 5.40
N ALA A 42 -7.14 5.00 5.16
CA ALA A 42 -6.58 3.91 5.94
C ALA A 42 -5.05 3.90 5.90
N ALA A 43 -4.45 4.03 4.72
CA ALA A 43 -3.01 4.18 4.56
C ALA A 43 -2.48 5.39 5.34
N ARG A 44 -3.18 6.54 5.35
CA ARG A 44 -2.76 7.72 6.14
C ARG A 44 -2.73 7.42 7.64
N LEU A 45 -3.79 6.80 8.14
CA LEU A 45 -3.91 6.46 9.56
C LEU A 45 -2.81 5.48 10.01
N THR A 46 -2.29 4.64 9.11
CA THR A 46 -1.13 3.80 9.47
C THR A 46 0.14 4.60 9.75
N TYR A 47 0.29 5.83 9.23
CA TYR A 47 1.41 6.71 9.56
C TYR A 47 1.16 7.53 10.83
N THR A 48 -0.07 8.04 10.98
CA THR A 48 -0.41 9.03 12.01
C THR A 48 -0.94 8.42 13.30
N SER A 49 -1.42 7.18 13.29
CA SER A 49 -2.08 6.53 14.42
C SER A 49 -1.32 5.33 14.99
N THR A 50 -0.03 5.21 14.68
CA THR A 50 0.86 4.12 15.16
C THR A 50 2.04 4.70 15.93
N ALA A 51 2.44 4.02 17.01
CA ALA A 51 3.40 4.54 17.97
C ALA A 51 4.82 4.61 17.41
N GLY A 52 5.55 5.65 17.84
CA GLY A 52 6.99 5.80 17.61
C GLY A 52 7.38 6.21 16.19
N SER A 53 6.39 6.61 15.40
CA SER A 53 6.53 7.19 14.05
C SER A 53 6.80 8.69 14.17
N SER A 54 7.68 9.26 13.34
CA SER A 54 7.86 10.73 13.26
C SER A 54 6.59 11.45 12.77
N TYR A 55 5.68 10.72 12.14
CA TYR A 55 4.39 11.22 11.65
C TYR A 55 3.24 11.02 12.64
N GLU A 56 3.51 10.45 13.81
CA GLU A 56 2.49 10.21 14.82
C GLU A 56 1.76 11.52 15.16
N ASN A 57 0.43 11.46 15.11
CA ASN A 57 -0.44 12.57 15.47
C ASN A 57 -1.42 12.09 16.53
N PRO A 58 -1.31 12.56 17.79
CA PRO A 58 -2.20 12.15 18.87
C PRO A 58 -3.69 12.35 18.59
N SER A 59 -4.08 13.32 17.75
CA SER A 59 -5.49 13.50 17.36
C SER A 59 -6.04 12.34 16.52
N ASP A 60 -5.16 11.60 15.85
CA ASP A 60 -5.53 10.48 14.99
C ASP A 60 -5.48 9.14 15.74
N ALA A 61 -5.12 9.11 17.03
CA ALA A 61 -4.95 7.88 17.81
C ALA A 61 -6.16 6.93 17.69
N ASN A 62 -7.37 7.49 17.72
CA ASN A 62 -8.64 6.76 17.58
C ASN A 62 -9.39 7.08 16.27
N ALA A 63 -8.77 7.78 15.33
CA ALA A 63 -9.40 8.09 14.05
C ALA A 63 -9.67 6.81 13.25
N THR A 64 -10.75 6.84 12.47
CA THR A 64 -11.21 5.74 11.61
C THR A 64 -11.43 6.22 10.17
N VAL A 65 -11.65 5.28 9.27
CA VAL A 65 -12.07 5.56 7.90
C VAL A 65 -13.59 5.83 7.89
N PRO A 66 -14.09 6.88 7.21
CA PRO A 66 -15.53 7.13 7.12
C PRO A 66 -16.31 5.89 6.64
N GLY A 67 -17.36 5.51 7.37
CA GLY A 67 -18.15 4.30 7.11
C GLY A 67 -17.58 3.01 7.72
N PHE A 68 -16.38 3.04 8.30
CA PHE A 68 -15.75 1.89 8.92
C PHE A 68 -15.58 2.08 10.44
N VAL A 69 -15.61 0.97 11.16
CA VAL A 69 -15.15 0.85 12.54
C VAL A 69 -13.70 0.38 12.54
N ARG A 70 -12.82 1.11 13.24
CA ARG A 70 -11.43 0.66 13.45
C ARG A 70 -11.42 -0.46 14.49
N SER A 71 -10.87 -1.60 14.11
CA SER A 71 -10.74 -2.74 15.01
C SER A 71 -9.67 -2.50 16.09
N GLY A 72 -9.86 -3.11 17.26
CA GLY A 72 -8.81 -3.23 18.28
C GLY A 72 -7.67 -4.18 17.86
N ILE A 73 -7.89 -5.02 16.85
CA ILE A 73 -6.85 -5.87 16.26
C ILE A 73 -5.94 -4.99 15.41
N LYS A 74 -4.72 -4.75 15.90
CA LYS A 74 -3.67 -4.01 15.20
C LYS A 74 -2.30 -4.66 15.43
N HIS A 75 -1.35 -4.36 14.56
CA HIS A 75 0.06 -4.66 14.79
C HIS A 75 0.82 -3.33 14.88
N ASP A 76 1.29 -3.00 16.09
CA ASP A 76 1.87 -1.68 16.40
C ASP A 76 2.96 -1.81 17.48
N PRO A 77 4.08 -2.48 17.17
CA PRO A 77 5.14 -2.74 18.14
C PRO A 77 5.90 -1.46 18.52
N ALA A 78 5.94 -1.17 19.82
CA ALA A 78 6.67 -0.02 20.38
C ALA A 78 8.19 -0.07 20.08
N ALA A 79 8.75 -1.28 19.94
CA ALA A 79 10.17 -1.50 19.62
C ALA A 79 10.53 -1.30 18.13
N GLY A 80 9.62 -0.75 17.31
CA GLY A 80 9.78 -0.69 15.86
C GLY A 80 9.32 -1.98 15.17
N GLY A 81 9.35 -1.99 13.84
CA GLY A 81 8.90 -3.13 13.04
C GLY A 81 7.70 -2.83 12.14
N MET A 82 7.15 -3.90 11.55
CA MET A 82 5.96 -3.82 10.70
C MET A 82 4.78 -3.19 11.46
N ARG A 83 3.95 -2.41 10.77
CA ARG A 83 2.73 -1.81 11.33
C ARG A 83 1.53 -2.00 10.43
N ALA A 84 0.40 -2.31 11.03
CA ALA A 84 -0.85 -2.50 10.33
C ALA A 84 -2.07 -2.16 11.17
N LEU A 85 -3.09 -1.60 10.52
CA LEU A 85 -4.39 -1.27 11.08
C LEU A 85 -5.50 -2.00 10.33
N VAL A 86 -6.58 -2.32 11.04
CA VAL A 86 -7.74 -3.05 10.50
C VAL A 86 -8.99 -2.20 10.67
N PHE A 87 -9.81 -2.15 9.61
CA PHE A 87 -11.06 -1.41 9.58
C PHE A 87 -12.17 -2.30 9.01
N ALA A 88 -13.32 -2.33 9.66
CA ALA A 88 -14.47 -3.15 9.26
C ALA A 88 -15.68 -2.27 8.94
N ASP A 89 -16.34 -2.55 7.83
CA ASP A 89 -17.65 -2.02 7.46
C ASP A 89 -18.60 -3.22 7.32
N GLU A 90 -19.28 -3.54 8.42
CA GLU A 90 -20.24 -4.65 8.47
C GLU A 90 -21.45 -4.40 7.58
N SER A 91 -21.82 -3.13 7.37
CA SER A 91 -22.99 -2.78 6.56
C SER A 91 -22.79 -3.07 5.07
N SER A 92 -21.56 -2.92 4.58
CA SER A 92 -21.19 -3.25 3.18
C SER A 92 -20.49 -4.59 3.02
N GLY A 93 -20.26 -5.34 4.11
CA GLY A 93 -19.54 -6.62 4.06
C GLY A 93 -18.05 -6.49 3.75
N ARG A 94 -17.40 -5.39 4.16
CA ARG A 94 -16.02 -5.04 3.79
C ARG A 94 -15.07 -5.06 4.97
N LEU A 95 -13.88 -5.60 4.76
CA LEU A 95 -12.75 -5.56 5.69
C LEU A 95 -11.54 -4.96 4.99
N LEU A 96 -10.87 -4.02 5.63
CA LEU A 96 -9.71 -3.32 5.10
C LEU A 96 -8.51 -3.50 6.04
N LEU A 97 -7.43 -4.08 5.51
CA LEU A 97 -6.14 -4.21 6.19
C LEU A 97 -5.15 -3.24 5.55
N ALA A 98 -4.69 -2.24 6.30
CA ALA A 98 -3.74 -1.25 5.81
C ALA A 98 -2.37 -1.44 6.47
N PHE A 99 -1.33 -1.53 5.65
CA PHE A 99 0.06 -1.54 6.10
C PHE A 99 0.69 -0.15 6.01
N ARG A 100 1.48 0.21 7.02
CA ARG A 100 2.30 1.42 6.98
C ARG A 100 3.46 1.26 6.01
N GLY A 101 3.83 2.35 5.34
CA GLY A 101 5.14 2.44 4.70
C GLY A 101 6.23 2.97 5.63
N THR A 102 7.23 3.58 5.03
CA THR A 102 8.49 3.96 5.68
C THR A 102 8.35 5.27 6.47
N ASP A 103 8.75 5.26 7.73
CA ASP A 103 9.10 6.47 8.47
C ASP A 103 10.48 6.99 7.99
N LEU A 104 10.49 8.17 7.37
CA LEU A 104 11.70 8.74 6.77
C LEU A 104 12.68 9.29 7.81
N ASP A 105 12.26 9.44 9.06
CA ASP A 105 13.12 9.86 10.15
C ASP A 105 13.83 8.65 10.79
N ASN A 106 15.02 8.34 10.30
CA ASN A 106 15.84 7.24 10.81
C ASN A 106 16.33 7.47 12.25
N THR A 107 16.09 8.63 12.87
CA THR A 107 16.40 8.85 14.28
C THR A 107 15.35 8.23 15.22
N THR A 108 14.12 8.00 14.74
CA THR A 108 13.09 7.30 15.50
C THR A 108 13.35 5.80 15.55
N VAL A 109 12.76 5.11 16.53
CA VAL A 109 12.80 3.63 16.58
C VAL A 109 12.17 3.02 15.33
N SER A 110 11.11 3.66 14.84
CA SER A 110 10.33 3.25 13.68
C SER A 110 11.10 3.41 12.37
N GLY A 111 11.62 4.61 12.08
CA GLY A 111 12.31 4.87 10.82
C GLY A 111 13.59 4.05 10.67
N ALA A 112 14.34 3.88 11.76
CA ALA A 112 15.48 2.97 11.75
C ALA A 112 15.08 1.51 11.50
N ALA A 113 13.98 1.02 12.08
CA ALA A 113 13.50 -0.33 11.82
C ALA A 113 13.09 -0.49 10.35
N ASP A 114 12.37 0.49 9.79
CA ASP A 114 11.96 0.49 8.38
C ASP A 114 13.18 0.52 7.43
N ALA A 115 14.19 1.34 7.73
CA ALA A 115 15.43 1.39 6.95
C ALA A 115 16.14 0.02 6.94
N CYS A 116 16.27 -0.63 8.09
CA CYS A 116 16.87 -1.96 8.19
C CYS A 116 16.01 -3.03 7.49
N ALA A 117 14.69 -2.99 7.65
CA ALA A 117 13.77 -3.93 7.04
C ALA A 117 13.73 -3.79 5.51
N ASN A 118 13.87 -2.58 4.97
CA ASN A 118 13.99 -2.35 3.53
C ASN A 118 15.20 -3.09 2.94
N LEU A 119 16.36 -3.07 3.62
CA LEU A 119 17.54 -3.82 3.19
C LEU A 119 17.27 -5.33 3.20
N VAL A 120 16.60 -5.85 4.23
CA VAL A 120 16.25 -7.28 4.32
C VAL A 120 15.22 -7.69 3.27
N LEU A 121 14.27 -6.80 2.96
CA LEU A 121 13.14 -7.10 2.08
C LEU A 121 13.51 -6.96 0.61
N PHE A 122 14.16 -5.87 0.23
CA PHE A 122 14.41 -5.51 -1.18
C PHE A 122 15.83 -5.81 -1.65
N GLU A 123 16.82 -5.69 -0.77
CA GLU A 123 18.24 -5.94 -1.09
C GLU A 123 18.72 -7.32 -0.63
N GLU A 124 17.89 -8.04 0.13
CA GLU A 124 18.18 -9.37 0.69
C GLU A 124 19.40 -9.40 1.59
N ALA A 125 19.71 -8.26 2.21
CA ALA A 125 20.81 -8.17 3.15
C ALA A 125 20.60 -9.19 4.28
N ARG A 126 21.58 -10.07 4.44
CA ARG A 126 21.67 -10.97 5.60
C ARG A 126 22.07 -10.15 6.82
N ARG A 127 21.87 -10.70 8.01
CA ARG A 127 22.20 -9.98 9.26
C ARG A 127 23.62 -9.39 9.28
N ARG A 128 24.62 -10.14 8.80
CA ARG A 128 26.02 -9.71 8.72
C ARG A 128 26.29 -8.59 7.69
N GLU A 129 25.38 -8.36 6.76
CA GLU A 129 25.46 -7.33 5.70
C GLU A 129 24.71 -6.06 6.11
N LEU A 130 23.91 -6.11 7.19
CA LEU A 130 23.21 -4.93 7.69
C LEU A 130 24.18 -3.99 8.43
N PRO A 131 23.93 -2.67 8.39
CA PRO A 131 24.64 -1.72 9.23
C PRO A 131 24.51 -2.09 10.72
N SER A 132 25.54 -1.79 11.52
CA SER A 132 25.54 -2.09 12.97
C SER A 132 24.42 -1.40 13.74
N SER A 133 23.87 -0.29 13.21
CA SER A 133 22.67 0.34 13.76
C SER A 133 21.44 -0.58 13.75
N CYS A 134 21.40 -1.59 12.88
CA CYS A 134 20.36 -2.60 12.83
C CYS A 134 20.51 -3.68 13.90
N ASP A 135 21.64 -3.74 14.62
CA ASP A 135 21.89 -4.80 15.61
C ASP A 135 20.95 -4.73 16.81
N ARG A 136 20.36 -3.55 17.06
CA ARG A 136 19.38 -3.32 18.11
C ARG A 136 18.02 -3.97 17.89
N PHE A 137 17.75 -4.46 16.66
CA PHE A 137 16.48 -5.10 16.33
C PHE A 137 16.66 -6.61 16.21
N ASP A 138 15.73 -7.36 16.81
CA ASP A 138 15.65 -8.80 16.61
C ASP A 138 15.35 -9.15 15.14
N PRO A 139 15.83 -10.29 14.63
CA PRO A 139 15.54 -10.72 13.26
C PRO A 139 14.03 -10.75 12.94
N SER A 140 13.19 -11.13 13.90
CA SER A 140 11.73 -11.14 13.74
C SER A 140 11.12 -9.76 13.58
N THR A 141 11.75 -8.71 14.13
CA THR A 141 11.31 -7.32 13.98
C THR A 141 11.57 -6.81 12.56
N LEU A 142 12.66 -7.26 11.94
CA LEU A 142 13.05 -6.85 10.58
C LEU A 142 12.40 -7.68 9.47
N ASP A 143 11.85 -8.86 9.77
CA ASP A 143 11.19 -9.72 8.78
C ASP A 143 9.74 -9.27 8.50
N TYR A 144 9.60 -8.08 7.91
CA TYR A 144 8.30 -7.44 7.68
C TYR A 144 7.35 -8.34 6.89
N PHE A 145 7.85 -9.05 5.88
CA PHE A 145 7.02 -9.96 5.08
C PHE A 145 6.39 -11.07 5.93
N ALA A 146 7.19 -11.83 6.69
CA ALA A 146 6.66 -12.93 7.50
C ALA A 146 5.71 -12.43 8.59
N ARG A 147 6.03 -11.29 9.23
CA ARG A 147 5.14 -10.66 10.21
C ARG A 147 3.83 -10.22 9.58
N SER A 148 3.86 -9.65 8.38
CA SER A 148 2.66 -9.19 7.67
C SER A 148 1.75 -10.35 7.27
N VAL A 149 2.31 -11.45 6.75
CA VAL A 149 1.52 -12.65 6.42
C VAL A 149 0.89 -13.25 7.66
N ALA A 150 1.66 -13.39 8.76
CA ALA A 150 1.13 -13.90 10.02
C ALA A 150 -0.01 -13.03 10.57
N PHE A 151 0.16 -11.71 10.54
CA PHE A 151 -0.86 -10.77 10.99
C PHE A 151 -2.10 -10.79 10.09
N ALA A 152 -1.93 -10.84 8.76
CA ALA A 152 -3.07 -10.94 7.85
C ALA A 152 -3.90 -12.21 8.07
N ARG A 153 -3.23 -13.37 8.28
CA ARG A 153 -3.91 -14.63 8.65
C ARG A 153 -4.65 -14.52 9.99
N GLN A 154 -4.07 -13.84 10.98
CA GLN A 154 -4.73 -13.57 12.25
C GLN A 154 -6.02 -12.73 12.03
N VAL A 155 -5.94 -11.71 11.19
CA VAL A 155 -7.09 -10.86 10.83
C VAL A 155 -8.18 -11.68 10.13
N GLU A 156 -7.82 -12.48 9.12
CA GLU A 156 -8.78 -13.35 8.44
C GLU A 156 -9.46 -14.34 9.39
N GLY A 157 -8.70 -14.98 10.27
CA GLY A 157 -9.27 -15.88 11.27
C GLY A 157 -10.23 -15.19 12.24
N ALA A 158 -9.89 -13.97 12.68
CA ALA A 158 -10.73 -13.21 13.60
C ALA A 158 -12.04 -12.70 12.97
N PHE A 159 -12.04 -12.42 11.67
CA PHE A 159 -13.21 -11.93 10.93
C PHE A 159 -13.88 -13.00 10.05
N ALA A 160 -13.42 -14.24 10.06
CA ALA A 160 -14.07 -15.32 9.31
C ALA A 160 -15.56 -15.51 9.66
N PRO A 161 -16.01 -15.43 10.94
CA PRO A 161 -17.42 -15.61 11.28
C PRO A 161 -18.36 -14.53 10.73
N THR A 162 -17.84 -13.35 10.38
CA THR A 162 -18.65 -12.22 9.89
C THR A 162 -18.82 -12.22 8.38
N GLY A 163 -18.06 -13.05 7.65
CA GLY A 163 -18.14 -13.13 6.19
C GLY A 163 -17.68 -11.87 5.45
N LEU A 164 -16.97 -10.96 6.11
CA LEU A 164 -16.46 -9.74 5.48
C LEU A 164 -15.38 -10.07 4.45
N GLN A 165 -15.40 -9.34 3.33
CA GLN A 165 -14.39 -9.50 2.29
C GLN A 165 -13.15 -8.66 2.59
N LEU A 166 -12.00 -9.30 2.69
CA LEU A 166 -10.71 -8.63 2.92
C LEU A 166 -10.21 -7.94 1.65
N LEU A 167 -9.80 -6.67 1.78
CA LEU A 167 -8.92 -5.97 0.86
C LEU A 167 -7.69 -5.46 1.60
N ILE A 168 -6.54 -5.51 0.94
CA ILE A 168 -5.28 -5.05 1.52
C ILE A 168 -4.82 -3.77 0.80
N THR A 169 -4.34 -2.81 1.57
CA THR A 169 -3.83 -1.53 1.06
C THR A 169 -2.56 -1.08 1.79
N GLY A 170 -1.91 -0.06 1.25
CA GLY A 170 -0.76 0.60 1.84
C GLY A 170 -0.15 1.60 0.88
N HIS A 171 0.84 2.34 1.38
CA HIS A 171 1.61 3.33 0.62
C HIS A 171 3.11 3.06 0.74
N SER A 172 3.88 3.24 -0.34
CA SER A 172 5.34 3.05 -0.35
C SER A 172 5.71 1.63 0.11
N LEU A 173 6.54 1.45 1.15
CA LEU A 173 6.80 0.14 1.76
C LEU A 173 5.50 -0.61 2.14
N GLY A 174 4.45 0.09 2.58
CA GLY A 174 3.16 -0.53 2.91
C GLY A 174 2.43 -1.05 1.68
N ALA A 175 2.59 -0.39 0.53
CA ALA A 175 2.07 -0.87 -0.75
C ALA A 175 2.78 -2.16 -1.17
N ALA A 176 4.11 -2.22 -1.02
CA ALA A 176 4.86 -3.44 -1.26
C ALA A 176 4.39 -4.60 -0.37
N LEU A 177 4.23 -4.35 0.94
CA LEU A 177 3.71 -5.36 1.86
C LEU A 177 2.31 -5.81 1.46
N ALA A 178 1.43 -4.90 1.05
CA ALA A 178 0.08 -5.26 0.60
C ALA A 178 0.10 -6.26 -0.57
N VAL A 179 0.91 -5.98 -1.59
CA VAL A 179 1.08 -6.87 -2.76
C VAL A 179 1.70 -8.21 -2.36
N LEU A 180 2.81 -8.19 -1.60
CA LEU A 180 3.51 -9.40 -1.18
C LEU A 180 2.63 -10.30 -0.30
N VAL A 181 1.87 -9.72 0.63
CA VAL A 181 0.98 -10.45 1.54
C VAL A 181 -0.18 -11.07 0.79
N ALA A 182 -0.87 -10.30 -0.07
CA ALA A 182 -1.95 -10.84 -0.88
C ALA A 182 -1.44 -12.01 -1.74
N ALA A 183 -0.26 -11.88 -2.32
CA ALA A 183 0.38 -12.98 -3.04
C ALA A 183 0.64 -14.21 -2.16
N GLY A 184 1.18 -14.03 -0.95
CA GLY A 184 1.40 -15.12 0.00
C GLY A 184 0.10 -15.78 0.49
N LEU A 185 -0.99 -15.03 0.62
CA LEU A 185 -2.31 -15.55 0.97
C LEU A 185 -2.96 -16.29 -0.21
N ASN A 186 -2.79 -15.77 -1.43
CA ASN A 186 -3.34 -16.36 -2.66
C ASN A 186 -2.59 -17.60 -3.13
N ALA A 187 -1.39 -17.85 -2.61
CA ALA A 187 -0.67 -19.10 -2.82
C ALA A 187 -1.23 -20.27 -1.98
N ASP A 188 -2.14 -20.03 -1.05
CA ASP A 188 -2.79 -21.09 -0.27
C ASP A 188 -3.78 -21.86 -1.17
N PRO A 189 -3.59 -23.18 -1.37
CA PRO A 189 -4.46 -23.99 -2.23
C PRO A 189 -5.90 -24.09 -1.72
N GLY A 190 -6.15 -23.83 -0.43
CA GLY A 190 -7.49 -23.84 0.15
C GLY A 190 -8.30 -22.56 -0.10
N ARG A 191 -7.69 -21.52 -0.69
CA ARG A 191 -8.35 -20.22 -0.84
C ARG A 191 -9.24 -20.19 -2.08
N ALA A 192 -10.54 -19.96 -1.85
CA ALA A 192 -11.54 -19.86 -2.92
C ALA A 192 -11.50 -18.53 -3.68
N THR A 193 -11.15 -17.43 -3.01
CA THR A 193 -11.18 -16.08 -3.57
C THR A 193 -9.85 -15.37 -3.37
N ALA A 194 -9.31 -14.80 -4.46
CA ALA A 194 -8.10 -14.00 -4.38
C ALA A 194 -8.33 -12.76 -3.52
N VAL A 195 -7.35 -12.41 -2.68
CA VAL A 195 -7.36 -11.20 -1.88
C VAL A 195 -7.05 -9.99 -2.78
N PRO A 196 -7.99 -9.06 -2.99
CA PRO A 196 -7.75 -7.85 -3.77
C PRO A 196 -6.77 -6.89 -3.08
N VAL A 197 -6.03 -6.14 -3.91
CA VAL A 197 -5.09 -5.12 -3.47
C VAL A 197 -5.37 -3.81 -4.17
N LEU A 198 -5.38 -2.72 -3.41
CA LEU A 198 -5.28 -1.37 -3.95
C LEU A 198 -4.14 -0.66 -3.23
N ALA A 199 -3.08 -0.36 -3.94
CA ALA A 199 -1.82 0.12 -3.37
C ALA A 199 -1.42 1.48 -3.96
N PHE A 200 -0.69 2.28 -3.18
CA PHE A 200 -0.20 3.60 -3.60
C PHE A 200 1.33 3.62 -3.65
N ALA A 201 1.91 3.99 -4.79
CA ALA A 201 3.35 4.16 -4.96
C ALA A 201 4.18 2.92 -4.56
N GLU A 202 3.83 1.76 -5.09
CA GLU A 202 4.54 0.52 -4.81
C GLU A 202 6.00 0.60 -5.30
N PRO A 203 7.01 0.33 -4.45
CA PRO A 203 8.39 0.14 -4.90
C PRO A 203 8.54 -1.22 -5.62
N PRO A 204 9.62 -1.46 -6.38
CA PRO A 204 9.85 -2.75 -7.04
C PRO A 204 9.68 -3.99 -6.12
N VAL A 205 8.56 -4.74 -6.24
CA VAL A 205 8.38 -5.98 -5.46
C VAL A 205 8.67 -7.28 -6.20
N ALA A 206 8.80 -7.26 -7.53
CA ALA A 206 8.89 -8.48 -8.33
C ALA A 206 10.00 -9.46 -7.87
N GLN A 207 11.15 -8.94 -7.44
CA GLN A 207 12.25 -9.76 -6.90
C GLN A 207 11.92 -10.35 -5.53
N ALA A 208 11.42 -9.54 -4.61
CA ALA A 208 11.00 -9.99 -3.29
C ALA A 208 9.89 -11.05 -3.40
N LEU A 209 8.93 -10.82 -4.29
CA LEU A 209 7.80 -11.70 -4.57
C LEU A 209 8.25 -13.11 -4.98
N ARG A 210 9.10 -13.21 -6.02
CA ARG A 210 9.63 -14.50 -6.52
C ARG A 210 10.32 -15.30 -5.43
N ARG A 211 11.03 -14.62 -4.53
CA ARG A 211 11.82 -15.26 -3.47
C ARG A 211 10.99 -15.68 -2.27
N ARG A 212 9.99 -14.87 -1.91
CA ARG A 212 9.26 -15.00 -0.66
C ARG A 212 7.99 -15.86 -0.79
N THR A 213 7.40 -15.94 -1.99
CA THR A 213 6.09 -16.59 -2.16
C THR A 213 6.15 -17.92 -2.92
N GLN A 214 7.31 -18.30 -3.50
CA GLN A 214 7.48 -19.44 -4.43
C GLN A 214 6.54 -19.45 -5.66
N ALA A 215 5.53 -18.58 -5.69
CA ALA A 215 4.54 -18.49 -6.73
C ALA A 215 5.13 -17.83 -7.97
N ARG A 216 5.12 -18.59 -9.08
CA ARG A 216 5.56 -18.09 -10.40
C ARG A 216 4.47 -17.28 -11.09
N ASN A 217 3.22 -17.66 -10.86
CA ASN A 217 2.03 -16.99 -11.38
C ASN A 217 1.16 -16.63 -10.18
N LEU A 218 1.12 -15.35 -9.82
CA LEU A 218 0.23 -14.90 -8.78
C LEU A 218 -1.03 -14.36 -9.45
N PRO A 219 -2.23 -14.81 -9.05
CA PRO A 219 -3.48 -14.29 -9.56
C PRO A 219 -3.70 -12.88 -8.97
N LEU A 220 -2.91 -11.93 -9.47
CA LEU A 220 -2.95 -10.51 -9.08
C LEU A 220 -3.74 -9.68 -10.07
N GLY A 221 -4.62 -10.33 -10.85
CA GLY A 221 -5.64 -9.65 -11.67
C GLY A 221 -6.60 -8.78 -10.85
N SER A 222 -6.50 -8.82 -9.52
CA SER A 222 -7.23 -7.95 -8.59
C SER A 222 -6.31 -7.01 -7.78
N ALA A 223 -5.07 -6.82 -8.24
CA ALA A 223 -4.15 -5.85 -7.66
C ALA A 223 -4.07 -4.60 -8.55
N TYR A 224 -4.35 -3.43 -7.99
CA TYR A 224 -4.26 -2.13 -8.66
C TYR A 224 -3.22 -1.26 -7.94
N VAL A 225 -2.27 -0.73 -8.71
CA VAL A 225 -1.17 0.10 -8.20
C VAL A 225 -1.33 1.51 -8.71
N LEU A 226 -1.72 2.42 -7.82
CA LEU A 226 -1.96 3.82 -8.12
C LEU A 226 -0.68 4.62 -7.90
N ALA A 227 -0.25 5.36 -8.92
CA ALA A 227 1.03 6.06 -8.87
C ALA A 227 1.04 7.36 -9.68
N ASP A 228 1.88 8.30 -9.27
CA ASP A 228 2.21 9.47 -10.09
C ASP A 228 3.27 9.08 -11.15
N ALA A 229 3.11 9.54 -12.40
CA ALA A 229 4.04 9.25 -13.49
C ALA A 229 5.48 9.74 -13.21
N HIS A 230 5.62 10.77 -12.39
CA HIS A 230 6.88 11.41 -12.01
C HIS A 230 7.41 10.89 -10.67
N ASP A 231 6.70 9.98 -9.99
CA ASP A 231 7.18 9.32 -8.78
C ASP A 231 8.41 8.45 -9.12
N PRO A 232 9.60 8.77 -8.57
CA PRO A 232 10.83 8.07 -8.91
C PRO A 232 10.83 6.62 -8.42
N VAL A 233 10.07 6.31 -7.36
CA VAL A 233 9.87 4.94 -6.85
C VAL A 233 9.03 4.14 -7.85
N GLN A 234 7.94 4.72 -8.35
CA GLN A 234 7.11 4.08 -9.37
C GLN A 234 7.89 3.84 -10.65
N ARG A 235 8.67 4.82 -11.12
CA ARG A 235 9.50 4.64 -12.33
C ARG A 235 10.49 3.49 -12.17
N ALA A 236 11.04 3.28 -10.97
CA ALA A 236 11.86 2.12 -10.68
C ALA A 236 11.03 0.82 -10.71
N ALA A 237 9.82 0.81 -10.15
CA ALA A 237 8.92 -0.35 -10.17
C ALA A 237 8.53 -0.75 -11.59
N ILE A 238 8.19 0.21 -12.46
CA ILE A 238 7.92 -0.03 -13.88
C ILE A 238 9.12 -0.68 -14.58
N ARG A 239 10.33 -0.17 -14.38
CA ARG A 239 11.55 -0.77 -14.95
C ARG A 239 11.81 -2.20 -14.46
N ALA A 240 11.43 -2.51 -13.22
CA ALA A 240 11.57 -3.84 -12.63
C ALA A 240 10.41 -4.80 -12.97
N GLY A 241 9.35 -4.29 -13.61
CA GLY A 241 8.08 -4.96 -13.83
C GLY A 241 7.13 -4.75 -12.64
N VAL A 242 6.09 -3.94 -12.85
CA VAL A 242 5.01 -3.74 -11.87
C VAL A 242 4.26 -5.05 -11.66
N VAL A 243 3.86 -5.30 -10.42
CA VAL A 243 3.07 -6.45 -10.06
C VAL A 243 1.60 -6.02 -9.90
N GLY A 244 0.75 -6.43 -10.84
CA GLY A 244 -0.66 -6.03 -10.91
C GLY A 244 -0.94 -5.03 -12.05
N THR A 245 -2.06 -4.32 -11.95
CA THR A 245 -2.51 -3.34 -12.93
C THR A 245 -2.03 -1.94 -12.53
N PRO A 246 -1.08 -1.32 -13.27
CA PRO A 246 -0.66 0.05 -12.99
C PRO A 246 -1.74 1.06 -13.41
N CYS A 247 -2.05 1.98 -12.52
CA CYS A 247 -2.96 3.10 -12.72
C CYS A 247 -2.20 4.40 -12.45
N THR A 248 -1.91 5.17 -13.48
CA THR A 248 -0.99 6.30 -13.41
C THR A 248 -1.68 7.64 -13.62
N TRP A 249 -1.40 8.61 -12.75
CA TRP A 249 -1.72 10.01 -12.99
C TRP A 249 -0.59 10.66 -13.80
N ALA A 250 -0.92 11.17 -14.98
CA ALA A 250 -0.04 12.06 -15.74
C ALA A 250 -0.25 13.52 -15.26
N ALA A 251 0.08 13.78 -13.99
CA ALA A 251 -0.15 15.08 -13.38
C ALA A 251 0.88 16.11 -13.89
N GLY A 252 0.49 16.87 -14.91
CA GLY A 252 1.23 18.05 -15.39
C GLY A 252 2.69 17.82 -15.74
N ASP A 253 3.45 18.91 -15.77
CA ASP A 253 4.90 18.88 -16.00
C ASP A 253 5.63 18.23 -14.82
N ALA A 254 6.65 17.43 -15.13
CA ALA A 254 7.51 16.84 -14.11
C ALA A 254 8.18 17.95 -13.28
N PRO A 255 8.21 17.85 -11.93
CA PRO A 255 9.04 18.73 -11.13
C PRO A 255 10.49 18.70 -11.65
N PRO A 256 11.20 19.85 -11.78
CA PRO A 256 12.56 19.86 -12.30
C PRO A 256 13.52 18.93 -11.53
N SER A 257 13.28 18.77 -10.23
CA SER A 257 14.02 17.86 -9.34
C SER A 257 13.90 16.39 -9.74
N CYS A 258 12.82 16.00 -10.43
CA CYS A 258 12.58 14.63 -10.89
C CYS A 258 13.34 14.25 -12.16
N ALA A 259 13.89 15.21 -12.91
CA ALA A 259 14.68 14.93 -14.11
C ALA A 259 16.01 14.24 -13.78
N ALA A 260 16.62 14.58 -12.64
CA ALA A 260 17.91 14.04 -12.21
C ALA A 260 17.79 12.89 -11.17
N CYS A 261 16.57 12.50 -10.80
CA CYS A 261 16.33 11.49 -9.77
C CYS A 261 16.27 10.08 -10.38
N ASP A 262 17.41 9.37 -10.31
CA ASP A 262 17.47 7.95 -10.63
C ASP A 262 17.47 7.09 -9.36
N PHE A 263 16.27 6.71 -8.93
CA PHE A 263 16.05 5.86 -7.76
C PHE A 263 16.69 4.47 -7.90
N ALA A 264 16.92 3.97 -9.13
CA ALA A 264 17.47 2.63 -9.33
C ALA A 264 18.94 2.51 -8.89
N THR A 265 19.67 3.62 -8.81
CA THR A 265 21.08 3.63 -8.41
C THR A 265 21.28 3.69 -6.89
N GLY A 266 20.20 3.79 -6.11
CA GLY A 266 20.27 3.96 -4.65
C GLY A 266 20.87 5.28 -4.18
N ARG A 267 21.37 6.14 -5.08
CA ARG A 267 21.92 7.46 -4.76
C ARG A 267 20.80 8.47 -4.59
N ARG A 268 20.53 8.85 -3.33
CA ARG A 268 19.65 9.97 -3.01
C ARG A 268 20.41 11.29 -3.11
N SER A 269 20.49 11.87 -4.30
CA SER A 269 20.88 13.27 -4.45
C SER A 269 19.85 14.19 -3.78
N SER A 270 20.22 15.43 -3.46
CA SER A 270 19.28 16.42 -2.92
C SER A 270 18.05 16.60 -3.82
N GLY A 271 18.27 16.70 -5.15
CA GLY A 271 17.17 16.77 -6.11
C GLY A 271 16.26 15.52 -6.08
N CYS A 272 16.81 14.34 -5.82
CA CYS A 272 15.98 13.13 -5.72
C CYS A 272 15.13 13.12 -4.44
N VAL A 273 15.64 13.66 -3.34
CA VAL A 273 14.85 13.87 -2.11
C VAL A 273 13.73 14.86 -2.36
N GLU A 274 14.00 15.99 -3.02
CA GLU A 274 12.97 16.96 -3.40
C GLU A 274 11.90 16.36 -4.30
N CYS A 275 12.30 15.55 -5.29
CA CYS A 275 11.35 14.83 -6.13
C CYS A 275 10.46 13.89 -5.31
N ILE A 276 11.03 13.06 -4.44
CA ILE A 276 10.26 12.17 -3.54
C ILE A 276 9.27 12.96 -2.68
N LEU A 277 9.69 14.08 -2.09
CA LEU A 277 8.81 14.92 -1.29
C LEU A 277 7.64 15.50 -2.10
N ALA A 278 7.90 15.84 -3.37
CA ALA A 278 6.90 16.38 -4.29
C ALA A 278 5.93 15.33 -4.83
N THR A 279 6.40 14.12 -5.17
CA THR A 279 5.62 13.17 -5.97
C THR A 279 5.35 11.82 -5.30
N HIS A 280 6.13 11.44 -4.28
CA HIS A 280 6.00 10.13 -3.63
C HIS A 280 5.30 10.19 -2.26
N THR A 281 5.05 11.36 -1.69
CA THR A 281 4.44 11.41 -0.34
C THR A 281 2.96 11.03 -0.38
N LEU A 282 2.46 10.35 0.65
CA LEU A 282 1.03 10.03 0.72
C LEU A 282 0.14 11.29 0.69
N LYS A 283 0.65 12.43 1.19
CA LYS A 283 -0.02 13.73 1.07
C LYS A 283 -0.28 14.11 -0.39
N HIS A 284 0.69 13.86 -1.28
CA HIS A 284 0.55 14.07 -2.71
C HIS A 284 -0.57 13.20 -3.29
N TYR A 285 -0.56 11.90 -3.01
CA TYR A 285 -1.59 10.97 -3.46
C TYR A 285 -3.01 11.33 -2.96
N LEU A 286 -3.13 11.80 -1.72
CA LEU A 286 -4.40 12.30 -1.19
C LEU A 286 -4.92 13.52 -1.96
N SER A 287 -4.04 14.32 -2.57
CA SER A 287 -4.44 15.42 -3.45
C SER A 287 -4.83 14.94 -4.85
N LEU A 288 -4.09 13.98 -5.43
CA LEU A 288 -4.39 13.39 -6.73
C LEU A 288 -5.77 12.73 -6.76
N ILE A 289 -6.14 12.01 -5.69
CA ILE A 289 -7.44 11.32 -5.59
C ILE A 289 -8.61 12.31 -5.72
N ARG A 290 -8.46 13.56 -5.30
CA ARG A 290 -9.51 14.59 -5.40
C ARG A 290 -9.67 15.14 -6.82
N GLY A 291 -8.70 14.90 -7.69
CA GLY A 291 -8.72 15.31 -9.08
C GLY A 291 -9.33 14.26 -10.00
N PRO A 292 -9.02 14.33 -11.30
CA PRO A 292 -9.35 13.29 -12.27
C PRO A 292 -8.77 11.92 -11.88
N ARG A 293 -9.47 10.85 -12.25
CA ARG A 293 -8.98 9.48 -12.08
C ARG A 293 -7.69 9.23 -12.89
N PRO A 294 -6.82 8.30 -12.46
CA PRO A 294 -5.67 7.90 -13.24
C PRO A 294 -6.08 7.09 -14.48
N THR A 295 -5.17 6.97 -15.43
CA THR A 295 -5.29 6.03 -16.54
C THR A 295 -4.71 4.69 -16.11
N CYS A 296 -5.50 3.62 -16.22
CA CYS A 296 -5.01 2.27 -15.95
C CYS A 296 -4.62 1.57 -17.25
N GLU A 297 -3.44 0.96 -17.27
CA GLU A 297 -3.07 0.08 -18.37
C GLU A 297 -3.86 -1.23 -18.26
N SER A 298 -4.13 -1.89 -19.37
CA SER A 298 -4.65 -3.26 -19.29
C SER A 298 -3.59 -4.12 -18.60
N ALA A 299 -4.00 -4.99 -17.67
CA ALA A 299 -3.08 -5.96 -17.09
C ALA A 299 -2.33 -6.66 -18.24
N ILE A 300 -1.00 -6.74 -18.15
CA ILE A 300 -0.20 -7.51 -19.10
C ILE A 300 -0.49 -8.98 -18.79
N ASP A 301 -1.65 -9.46 -19.23
CA ASP A 301 -2.01 -10.86 -19.18
C ASP A 301 -0.99 -11.58 -20.06
N GLY A 302 -0.20 -12.46 -19.45
CA GLY A 302 0.83 -13.26 -20.12
C GLY A 302 0.30 -14.27 -21.14
N GLY A 303 -0.73 -13.93 -21.94
CA GLY A 303 -1.14 -14.69 -23.12
C GLY A 303 -2.63 -14.98 -23.30
N SER A 304 -3.57 -14.16 -22.81
CA SER A 304 -5.01 -14.42 -23.06
C SER A 304 -5.78 -13.14 -23.37
N THR A 305 -6.01 -12.87 -24.65
CA THR A 305 -6.88 -11.78 -25.14
C THR A 305 -8.35 -12.17 -24.96
N ASN A 306 -8.96 -11.84 -23.82
CA ASN A 306 -10.40 -11.99 -23.63
C ASN A 306 -11.07 -10.61 -23.68
N THR A 307 -11.70 -10.26 -24.80
CA THR A 307 -12.31 -8.93 -25.05
C THR A 307 -13.75 -8.82 -24.51
N GLY A 308 -14.04 -9.43 -23.35
CA GLY A 308 -15.33 -9.27 -22.69
C GLY A 308 -15.52 -7.80 -22.32
N GLY A 309 -16.60 -7.17 -22.80
CA GLY A 309 -16.89 -5.75 -22.57
C GLY A 309 -16.74 -5.38 -21.11
N ALA A 310 -15.98 -4.33 -20.83
CA ALA A 310 -15.69 -3.89 -19.47
C ALA A 310 -17.03 -3.59 -18.76
N PRO A 311 -17.29 -4.19 -17.58
CA PRO A 311 -18.47 -3.84 -16.80
C PRO A 311 -18.43 -2.33 -16.50
N SER A 312 -19.54 -1.64 -16.77
CA SER A 312 -19.80 -0.33 -16.21
C SER A 312 -20.00 -0.47 -14.70
N CYS A 313 -19.63 0.56 -13.96
CA CYS A 313 -19.75 0.60 -12.51
C CYS A 313 -21.19 0.63 -12.02
#